data_AF-A0A2V3TV83-F1
#
_entry.id   AF-A0A2V3TV83-F1
#
_cell.length_a   1.000
_cell.length_b   1.000
_cell.length_c   1.000
_cell.angle_alpha   90.00
_cell.angle_beta   90.00
_cell.angle_gamma   90.00
#
_symmetry.space_group_name_H-M   'P 1'
#
loop_
_entity.id
_entity.type
_entity.pdbx_description
1 polymer ?
#
loop_
_entity_poly.entity_id
_entity_poly.type
_entity_poly.pdbx_seq_one_letter_code
_entity_poly.pdbx_strand_id
1 'polypeptide(L)'
;MALPITFNNTIYPPGFLGTDDGGASGNFQVDTASTYSVRITGTVNAVGDPVTLTYGADAPAGFANTSIQLTSTQFDNSGQILFTSRAIPPGETAVGNYRYLLSNTQVVGSNPPAGSTRTRFLADDNGAAGDYNVQAAPCFTTGTLIRTARGEVAVEDLRVGDLAVTASGLLRPITWIGNR
;
A
#
# COMPACT_ATOMS: atom_id res chain seq x y z
N MET A 1 -4.51 7.28 18.88
CA MET A 1 -4.18 8.30 17.86
C MET A 1 -3.44 7.56 16.78
N ALA A 2 -4.00 7.49 15.57
CA ALA A 2 -3.36 6.80 14.45
C ALA A 2 -1.96 7.39 14.20
N LEU A 3 -0.99 6.53 13.94
CA LEU A 3 0.36 6.99 13.61
C LEU A 3 0.36 7.52 12.16
N PRO A 4 1.07 8.62 11.87
CA PRO A 4 1.16 9.12 10.50
C PRO A 4 1.73 8.08 9.54
N ILE A 5 1.10 7.90 8.38
CA ILE A 5 1.63 7.04 7.31
C ILE A 5 2.57 7.88 6.46
N THR A 6 3.87 7.57 6.49
CA THR A 6 4.89 8.30 5.74
C THR A 6 5.36 7.51 4.52
N PHE A 7 5.20 8.09 3.34
CA PHE A 7 5.79 7.62 2.09
C PHE A 7 7.06 8.43 1.81
N ASN A 8 8.23 7.84 2.07
CA ASN A 8 9.52 8.48 1.82
C ASN A 8 10.10 7.97 0.49
N ASN A 9 9.61 8.52 -0.63
CA ASN A 9 9.95 8.04 -1.96
C ASN A 9 9.67 6.54 -2.15
N THR A 10 8.59 6.05 -1.55
CA THR A 10 8.23 4.63 -1.57
C THR A 10 7.85 4.21 -2.99
N ILE A 11 8.53 3.19 -3.52
CA ILE A 11 8.29 2.66 -4.86
C ILE A 11 7.35 1.46 -4.78
N TYR A 12 6.29 1.50 -5.57
CA TYR A 12 5.41 0.38 -5.86
C TYR A 12 5.72 -0.13 -7.27
N PRO A 13 6.17 -1.39 -7.44
CA PRO A 13 6.45 -1.95 -8.74
C PRO A 13 5.17 -2.22 -9.55
N PRO A 14 5.29 -2.58 -10.84
CA PRO A 14 4.15 -3.05 -11.64
C PRO A 14 3.30 -4.08 -10.90
N GLY A 15 1.99 -3.88 -10.91
CA GLY A 15 0.99 -4.74 -10.29
C GLY A 15 0.70 -4.42 -8.82
N PHE A 16 1.32 -3.41 -8.22
CA PHE A 16 1.10 -3.04 -6.80
C PHE A 16 0.29 -1.74 -6.63
N LEU A 17 -0.11 -1.12 -7.74
CA LEU A 17 -1.11 -0.06 -7.80
C LEU A 17 -2.35 -0.58 -8.53
N GLY A 18 -3.52 -0.44 -7.92
CA GLY A 18 -4.82 -0.63 -8.56
C GLY A 18 -5.52 0.70 -8.81
N THR A 19 -6.25 0.82 -9.91
CA THR A 19 -7.14 1.95 -10.19
C THR A 19 -8.55 1.48 -10.53
N ASP A 20 -9.51 2.36 -10.26
CA ASP A 20 -10.94 2.15 -10.51
C ASP A 20 -11.62 3.52 -10.68
N ASP A 21 -12.69 3.59 -11.47
CA ASP A 21 -13.36 4.83 -11.90
C ASP A 21 -14.46 5.36 -10.94
N GLY A 22 -14.61 4.74 -9.77
CA GLY A 22 -15.55 5.18 -8.73
C GLY A 22 -14.97 6.15 -7.70
N GLY A 23 -15.82 6.94 -7.03
CA GLY A 23 -15.42 7.78 -5.89
C GLY A 23 -15.13 6.97 -4.61
N ALA A 24 -14.51 7.54 -3.56
CA ALA A 24 -14.10 6.80 -2.35
C ALA A 24 -15.17 5.81 -1.81
N SER A 25 -14.82 4.52 -1.69
CA SER A 25 -15.67 3.49 -1.09
C SER A 25 -14.83 2.42 -0.38
N GLY A 26 -15.38 1.85 0.69
CA GLY A 26 -14.74 0.77 1.46
C GLY A 26 -14.89 -0.62 0.83
N ASN A 27 -15.55 -0.76 -0.31
CA ASN A 27 -15.78 -2.04 -0.97
C ASN A 27 -15.94 -1.82 -2.48
N PHE A 28 -14.99 -2.33 -3.26
CA PHE A 28 -14.99 -2.29 -4.72
C PHE A 28 -14.05 -3.36 -5.28
N GLN A 29 -14.03 -3.52 -6.60
CA GLN A 29 -13.08 -4.39 -7.30
C GLN A 29 -12.15 -3.53 -8.15
N VAL A 30 -10.86 -3.81 -8.14
CA VAL A 30 -9.90 -3.06 -8.97
C VAL A 30 -10.21 -3.26 -10.46
N ASP A 31 -10.34 -2.17 -11.23
CA ASP A 31 -10.54 -2.24 -12.69
C ASP A 31 -9.23 -2.49 -13.41
N THR A 32 -8.17 -1.78 -13.01
CA THR A 32 -6.87 -1.85 -13.68
C THR A 32 -5.77 -2.01 -12.66
N ALA A 33 -4.94 -3.03 -12.84
CA ALA A 33 -3.67 -3.15 -12.14
C ALA A 33 -2.58 -2.47 -12.98
N SER A 34 -1.69 -1.70 -12.35
CA SER A 34 -0.63 -1.00 -13.07
C SER A 34 0.31 -1.99 -13.76
N THR A 35 0.73 -1.70 -14.99
CA THR A 35 1.82 -2.42 -15.67
C THR A 35 3.16 -1.70 -15.53
N TYR A 36 3.18 -0.65 -14.70
CA TYR A 36 4.28 0.28 -14.51
C TYR A 36 4.50 0.56 -13.03
N SER A 37 5.70 1.02 -12.70
CA SER A 37 6.08 1.46 -11.37
C SER A 37 5.52 2.85 -11.04
N VAL A 38 5.27 3.10 -9.75
CA VAL A 38 4.98 4.44 -9.23
C VAL A 38 5.78 4.71 -7.97
N ARG A 39 6.14 5.98 -7.76
CA ARG A 39 6.79 6.46 -6.53
C ARG A 39 5.84 7.37 -5.78
N ILE A 40 5.62 7.08 -4.50
CA ILE A 40 4.76 7.88 -3.62
C ILE A 40 5.63 8.67 -2.64
N THR A 41 5.34 9.95 -2.49
CA THR A 41 6.03 10.85 -1.55
C THR A 41 5.01 11.70 -0.80
N GLY A 42 5.09 11.72 0.52
CA GLY A 42 4.20 12.51 1.37
C GLY A 42 3.93 11.83 2.71
N THR A 43 3.19 12.52 3.56
CA THR A 43 2.77 12.00 4.87
C THR A 43 1.27 12.19 5.02
N VAL A 44 0.57 11.13 5.41
CA VAL A 44 -0.84 11.16 5.78
C VAL A 44 -0.91 11.27 7.30
N ASN A 45 -1.28 12.44 7.80
CA ASN A 45 -1.56 12.68 9.23
C ASN A 45 -3.06 12.62 9.51
N ALA A 46 -3.88 12.98 8.52
CA ALA A 46 -5.33 12.91 8.57
C ALA A 46 -5.93 12.59 7.19
N VAL A 47 -7.16 12.10 7.19
CA VAL A 47 -7.97 11.93 5.97
C VAL A 47 -8.07 13.26 5.22
N GLY A 48 -7.85 13.23 3.92
CA GLY A 48 -7.79 14.43 3.09
C GLY A 48 -6.38 14.98 2.86
N ASP A 49 -5.38 14.51 3.60
CA ASP A 49 -4.00 14.91 3.37
C ASP A 49 -3.53 14.45 1.98
N PRO A 50 -2.83 15.32 1.22
CA PRO A 50 -2.33 14.98 -0.09
C PRO A 50 -1.01 14.20 -0.02
N VAL A 51 -0.85 13.25 -0.93
CA VAL A 51 0.45 12.65 -1.28
C VAL A 51 0.70 12.78 -2.77
N THR A 52 1.96 12.87 -3.15
CA THR A 52 2.36 12.95 -4.56
C THR A 52 2.63 11.56 -5.10
N LEU A 53 1.94 11.18 -6.16
CA LEU A 53 2.28 10.03 -7.00
C LEU A 53 3.11 10.53 -8.18
N THR A 54 4.29 9.96 -8.39
CA THR A 54 5.09 10.11 -9.60
C THR A 54 5.03 8.81 -10.39
N TYR A 55 4.62 8.86 -11.64
CA TYR A 55 4.66 7.72 -12.55
C TYR A 55 6.10 7.39 -12.93
N GLY A 56 6.45 6.10 -12.94
CA GLY A 56 7.76 5.64 -13.39
C GLY A 56 8.01 5.92 -14.87
N ALA A 57 9.27 5.81 -15.30
CA ALA A 57 9.64 5.95 -16.71
C ALA A 57 9.06 4.84 -17.60
N ASP A 58 8.63 3.73 -16.99
CA ASP A 58 7.96 2.58 -17.60
C ASP A 58 6.44 2.78 -17.78
N ALA A 59 5.88 3.91 -17.33
CA ALA A 59 4.47 4.23 -17.54
C ALA A 59 4.17 4.55 -19.02
N PRO A 60 2.89 4.43 -19.44
CA PRO A 60 2.48 4.77 -20.80
C PRO A 60 2.88 6.19 -21.24
N ALA A 61 3.06 6.36 -22.56
CA ALA A 61 3.43 7.65 -23.14
C ALA A 61 2.45 8.75 -22.72
N GLY A 62 3.00 9.93 -22.38
CA GLY A 62 2.24 11.04 -21.80
C GLY A 62 2.12 11.03 -20.28
N PHE A 63 2.38 9.89 -19.62
CA PHE A 63 2.37 9.77 -18.17
C PHE A 63 3.76 9.58 -17.57
N ALA A 64 4.69 8.96 -18.30
CA ALA A 64 6.05 8.69 -17.84
C ALA A 64 6.72 9.92 -17.20
N ASN A 65 7.20 9.75 -15.96
CA ASN A 65 7.85 10.79 -15.15
C ASN A 65 6.97 12.01 -14.80
N THR A 66 5.66 11.96 -15.04
CA THR A 66 4.75 13.01 -14.58
C THR A 66 4.29 12.72 -13.14
N SER A 67 3.71 13.73 -12.48
CA SER A 67 3.21 13.59 -11.11
C SER A 67 1.80 14.12 -10.96
N ILE A 68 1.04 13.49 -10.07
CA ILE A 68 -0.32 13.89 -9.69
C ILE A 68 -0.43 13.94 -8.17
N GLN A 69 -1.42 14.69 -7.69
CA GLN A 69 -1.80 14.66 -6.27
C GLN A 69 -2.88 13.60 -6.05
N LEU A 70 -2.68 12.81 -5.00
CA LEU A 70 -3.63 11.87 -4.47
C LEU A 70 -4.11 12.38 -3.12
N THR A 71 -5.41 12.28 -2.86
CA THR A 71 -6.03 12.67 -1.59
C THR A 71 -6.31 11.42 -0.76
N SER A 72 -5.79 11.34 0.46
CA SER A 72 -6.02 10.21 1.36
C SER A 72 -7.49 10.06 1.73
N THR A 73 -7.95 8.81 1.86
CA THR A 73 -9.29 8.49 2.36
C THR A 73 -9.19 7.85 3.74
N GLN A 74 -10.33 7.61 4.38
CA GLN A 74 -10.42 6.82 5.60
C GLN A 74 -10.34 5.30 5.37
N PHE A 75 -10.22 4.85 4.12
CA PHE A 75 -10.34 3.44 3.77
C PHE A 75 -8.97 2.81 3.57
N ASP A 76 -8.64 1.88 4.45
CA ASP A 76 -7.45 1.04 4.38
C ASP A 76 -7.70 -0.33 5.01
N ASN A 77 -6.71 -1.19 4.92
CA ASN A 77 -6.62 -2.45 5.66
C ASN A 77 -5.14 -2.78 5.89
N SER A 78 -4.84 -3.95 6.47
CA SER A 78 -3.47 -4.35 6.82
C SER A 78 -2.47 -4.39 5.66
N GLY A 79 -2.94 -4.42 4.41
CA GLY A 79 -2.06 -4.47 3.24
C GLY A 79 -2.30 -3.40 2.18
N GLN A 80 -3.36 -2.61 2.31
CA GLN A 80 -3.80 -1.73 1.25
C GLN A 80 -4.32 -0.41 1.81
N ILE A 81 -4.07 0.67 1.08
CA ILE A 81 -4.57 2.01 1.42
C ILE A 81 -5.18 2.66 0.18
N LEU A 82 -6.35 3.27 0.37
CA LEU A 82 -7.08 3.91 -0.70
C LEU A 82 -6.87 5.43 -0.71
N PHE A 83 -6.56 5.93 -1.90
CA PHE A 83 -6.55 7.35 -2.23
C PHE A 83 -7.56 7.65 -3.32
N THR A 84 -7.86 8.94 -3.50
CA THR A 84 -8.63 9.43 -4.64
C THR A 84 -7.92 10.56 -5.39
N SER A 85 -8.20 10.71 -6.68
CA SER A 85 -7.77 11.87 -7.47
C SER A 85 -8.75 12.16 -8.60
N ARG A 86 -8.75 13.41 -9.08
CA ARG A 86 -9.47 13.80 -10.31
C ARG A 86 -8.58 13.77 -11.55
N ALA A 87 -7.28 13.50 -11.38
CA ALA A 87 -6.38 13.28 -12.50
C ALA A 87 -6.74 11.98 -13.22
N ILE A 88 -6.87 12.05 -14.54
CA ILE A 88 -7.20 10.91 -15.40
C ILE A 88 -6.02 9.93 -15.39
N PRO A 89 -6.16 8.69 -14.90
CA PRO A 89 -5.08 7.72 -14.91
C PRO A 89 -4.80 7.17 -16.31
N PRO A 90 -3.64 6.51 -16.53
CA PRO A 90 -3.39 5.80 -17.77
C PRO A 90 -4.49 4.78 -18.08
N GLY A 91 -5.03 4.83 -19.30
CA GLY A 91 -6.12 3.96 -19.76
C GLY A 91 -7.51 4.61 -19.71
N GLU A 92 -7.65 5.71 -18.98
CA GLU A 92 -8.90 6.46 -18.88
C GLU A 92 -8.93 7.69 -19.80
N THR A 93 -10.13 8.14 -20.18
CA THR A 93 -10.30 9.26 -21.13
C THR A 93 -11.26 10.35 -20.66
N ALA A 94 -12.05 10.07 -19.62
CA ALA A 94 -13.04 11.01 -19.09
C ALA A 94 -12.55 11.66 -17.79
N VAL A 95 -13.13 12.81 -17.43
CA VAL A 95 -12.92 13.38 -16.09
C VAL A 95 -13.81 12.63 -15.11
N GLY A 96 -13.22 12.12 -14.03
CA GLY A 96 -13.93 11.36 -13.01
C GLY A 96 -13.34 11.57 -11.62
N ASN A 97 -13.87 10.84 -10.65
CA ASN A 97 -13.22 10.64 -9.35
C ASN A 97 -12.65 9.23 -9.38
N TYR A 98 -11.32 9.13 -9.42
CA TYR A 98 -10.62 7.86 -9.53
C TYR A 98 -10.11 7.40 -8.18
N ARG A 99 -10.25 6.10 -7.92
CA ARG A 99 -9.61 5.38 -6.81
C ARG A 99 -8.19 4.99 -7.20
N TYR A 100 -7.26 5.17 -6.27
CA TYR A 100 -5.87 4.69 -6.37
C TYR A 100 -5.59 3.82 -5.14
N LEU A 101 -5.49 2.51 -5.34
CA LEU A 101 -5.25 1.53 -4.31
C LEU A 101 -3.78 1.14 -4.30
N LEU A 102 -3.03 1.58 -3.30
CA LEU A 102 -1.67 1.10 -3.08
C LEU A 102 -1.74 -0.20 -2.28
N SER A 103 -1.01 -1.23 -2.73
CA SER A 103 -1.06 -2.57 -2.15
C SER A 103 0.33 -3.08 -1.83
N ASN A 104 0.47 -3.83 -0.74
CA ASN A 104 1.70 -4.55 -0.39
C ASN A 104 1.84 -5.90 -1.11
N THR A 105 0.81 -6.33 -1.84
CA THR A 105 0.79 -7.53 -2.68
C THR A 105 0.28 -7.18 -4.08
N GLN A 106 0.53 -8.06 -5.06
CA GLN A 106 0.03 -7.86 -6.42
C GLN A 106 -1.50 -7.81 -6.45
N VAL A 107 -2.04 -6.80 -7.12
CA VAL A 107 -3.46 -6.65 -7.43
C VAL A 107 -3.75 -7.08 -8.86
N VAL A 108 -4.99 -7.48 -9.11
CA VAL A 108 -5.47 -7.99 -10.38
C VAL A 108 -6.67 -7.17 -10.82
N GLY A 109 -6.61 -6.63 -12.05
CA GLY A 109 -7.69 -5.86 -12.67
C GLY A 109 -8.69 -6.72 -13.46
N SER A 110 -9.52 -6.06 -14.26
CA SER A 110 -10.64 -6.61 -15.05
C SER A 110 -10.26 -7.63 -16.13
N ASN A 111 -8.98 -7.77 -16.45
CA ASN A 111 -8.46 -8.83 -17.31
C ASN A 111 -7.51 -9.76 -16.52
N PRO A 112 -8.04 -10.57 -15.59
CA PRO A 112 -7.22 -11.38 -14.71
C PRO A 112 -6.53 -12.52 -15.48
N PRO A 113 -5.35 -12.99 -15.01
CA PRO A 113 -4.77 -14.26 -15.47
C PRO A 113 -5.78 -15.40 -15.34
N ALA A 114 -5.68 -16.41 -16.22
CA ALA A 114 -6.58 -17.55 -16.20
C ALA A 114 -6.62 -18.21 -14.81
N GLY A 115 -7.82 -18.37 -14.25
CA GLY A 115 -8.04 -18.91 -12.91
C GLY A 115 -7.92 -17.91 -11.76
N SER A 116 -7.71 -16.62 -12.04
CA SER A 116 -7.71 -15.54 -11.04
C SER A 116 -8.98 -14.67 -11.13
N THR A 117 -9.27 -13.95 -10.05
CA THR A 117 -10.37 -12.97 -9.99
C THR A 117 -9.82 -11.58 -9.73
N ARG A 118 -10.61 -10.55 -10.07
CA ARG A 118 -10.27 -9.16 -9.75
C ARG A 118 -10.01 -9.02 -8.26
N THR A 119 -8.99 -8.27 -7.89
CA THR A 119 -8.75 -7.96 -6.48
C THR A 119 -9.92 -7.16 -5.94
N ARG A 120 -10.56 -7.70 -4.91
CA ARG A 120 -11.58 -7.00 -4.14
C ARG A 120 -10.90 -6.26 -3.00
N PHE A 121 -11.11 -4.94 -2.94
CA PHE A 121 -10.75 -4.16 -1.77
C PHE A 121 -11.89 -4.20 -0.77
N LEU A 122 -11.54 -4.45 0.49
CA LEU A 122 -12.41 -4.34 1.65
C LEU A 122 -11.65 -3.50 2.68
N ALA A 123 -12.20 -2.35 3.03
CA ALA A 123 -11.69 -1.55 4.13
C ALA A 123 -11.95 -2.27 5.46
N ASP A 124 -11.13 -2.01 6.45
CA ASP A 124 -11.47 -2.33 7.83
C ASP A 124 -12.51 -1.33 8.37
N ASP A 125 -12.97 -1.57 9.61
CA ASP A 125 -14.06 -0.84 10.23
C ASP A 125 -13.56 0.27 11.20
N ASN A 126 -12.28 0.67 11.14
CA ASN A 126 -11.71 1.64 12.09
C ASN A 126 -12.10 3.10 11.76
N GLY A 127 -12.51 3.38 10.51
CA GLY A 127 -12.85 4.72 10.03
C GLY A 127 -11.69 5.72 10.03
N ALA A 128 -10.43 5.27 10.12
CA ALA A 128 -9.24 6.10 10.21
C ALA A 128 -8.05 5.45 9.50
N ALA A 129 -7.50 6.13 8.48
CA ALA A 129 -6.31 5.66 7.79
C ALA A 129 -5.14 5.48 8.76
N GLY A 130 -4.51 4.30 8.73
CA GLY A 130 -3.34 3.98 9.54
C GLY A 130 -3.65 3.66 11.00
N ASP A 131 -4.92 3.55 11.38
CA ASP A 131 -5.31 3.02 12.68
C ASP A 131 -5.31 1.48 12.65
N TYR A 132 -4.12 0.90 12.50
CA TYR A 132 -3.97 -0.54 12.47
C TYR A 132 -4.44 -1.11 13.80
N ASN A 133 -5.58 -1.81 13.78
CA ASN A 133 -6.00 -2.65 14.88
C ASN A 133 -4.86 -3.61 15.20
N VAL A 134 -4.22 -3.46 16.36
CA VAL A 134 -3.12 -4.31 16.85
C VAL A 134 -3.54 -5.79 16.89
N GLN A 135 -4.84 -6.08 16.86
CA GLN A 135 -5.37 -7.44 16.68
C GLN A 135 -4.96 -8.12 15.36
N ALA A 136 -4.53 -7.37 14.35
CA ALA A 136 -4.04 -7.90 13.07
C ALA A 136 -2.50 -7.97 12.98
N ALA A 137 -1.77 -7.60 14.04
CA ALA A 137 -0.32 -7.81 14.06
C ALA A 137 -0.03 -9.32 13.97
N PRO A 138 0.82 -9.77 13.02
CA PRO A 138 1.13 -11.18 12.89
C PRO A 138 1.85 -11.66 14.16
N CYS A 139 1.27 -12.65 14.82
CA CYS A 139 1.91 -13.36 15.93
C CYS A 139 2.64 -14.59 15.39
N PHE A 140 3.89 -14.77 15.79
CA PHE A 140 4.67 -15.95 15.44
C PHE A 140 4.77 -16.88 16.65
N THR A 141 4.88 -18.19 16.39
CA THR A 141 5.12 -19.19 17.44
C THR A 141 6.58 -19.17 17.86
N THR A 142 6.86 -19.51 19.12
CA THR A 142 8.22 -19.77 19.64
C THR A 142 9.02 -20.65 18.68
N GLY A 143 10.27 -20.28 18.42
CA GLY A 143 11.17 -20.94 17.48
C GLY A 143 11.05 -20.46 16.02
N THR A 144 10.09 -19.58 15.69
CA THR A 144 10.00 -19.00 14.33
C THR A 144 11.22 -18.11 14.08
N LEU A 145 11.99 -18.42 13.04
CA LEU A 145 13.16 -17.63 12.67
C LEU A 145 12.75 -16.42 11.81
N ILE A 146 13.14 -15.24 12.28
CA ILE A 146 12.98 -13.98 11.58
C ILE A 146 14.35 -13.54 11.05
N ARG A 147 14.41 -13.26 9.75
CA ARG A 147 15.64 -12.79 9.11
C ARG A 147 15.97 -11.36 9.54
N THR A 148 17.13 -11.19 10.16
CA THR A 148 17.63 -9.90 10.65
C THR A 148 19.04 -9.61 10.12
N ALA A 149 19.55 -8.40 10.39
CA ALA A 149 20.96 -8.06 10.17
C ALA A 149 21.93 -8.92 11.01
N ARG A 150 21.44 -9.57 12.10
CA ARG A 150 22.22 -10.51 12.93
C ARG A 150 22.14 -11.96 12.45
N GLY A 151 21.46 -12.21 11.33
CA GLY A 151 21.11 -13.55 10.84
C GLY A 151 19.66 -13.92 11.15
N GLU A 152 19.34 -15.20 11.02
CA GLU A 152 18.06 -15.78 11.42
C GLU A 152 17.97 -15.80 12.97
N VAL A 153 17.03 -15.06 13.54
CA VAL A 153 16.85 -14.92 14.99
C VAL A 153 15.47 -15.43 15.36
N ALA A 154 15.37 -16.30 16.36
CA ALA A 154 14.08 -16.78 16.85
C ALA A 154 13.23 -15.61 17.37
N VAL A 155 11.91 -15.65 17.16
CA VAL A 155 11.01 -14.54 17.48
C VAL A 155 11.11 -14.13 18.96
N GLU A 156 11.27 -15.09 19.87
CA GLU A 156 11.43 -14.88 21.31
C GLU A 156 12.79 -14.25 21.70
N ASP A 157 13.79 -14.30 20.81
CA ASP A 157 15.13 -13.74 21.04
C ASP A 157 15.33 -12.37 20.36
N LEU A 158 14.30 -11.87 19.66
CA LEU A 158 14.30 -10.54 19.06
C LEU A 158 14.28 -9.44 20.13
N ARG A 159 14.91 -8.32 19.81
CA ARG A 159 15.01 -7.15 20.69
C ARG A 159 14.55 -5.91 19.95
N VAL A 160 13.93 -4.98 20.68
CA VAL A 160 13.70 -3.62 20.15
C VAL A 160 15.04 -3.03 19.70
N GLY A 161 15.06 -2.49 18.48
CA GLY A 161 16.26 -2.01 17.80
C GLY A 161 16.89 -3.01 16.83
N ASP A 162 16.55 -4.30 16.89
CA ASP A 162 17.00 -5.27 15.89
C ASP A 162 16.52 -4.86 14.49
N LEU A 163 17.36 -5.04 13.49
CA LEU A 163 17.05 -4.70 12.11
C LEU A 163 16.51 -5.93 11.37
N ALA A 164 15.20 -6.01 11.19
CA ALA A 164 14.54 -7.07 10.43
C ALA A 164 14.60 -6.79 8.92
N VAL A 165 14.72 -7.84 8.11
CA VAL A 165 14.60 -7.74 6.64
C VAL A 165 13.12 -7.70 6.26
N THR A 166 12.70 -6.64 5.57
CA THR A 166 11.31 -6.50 5.09
C THR A 166 11.10 -7.19 3.74
N ALA A 167 9.84 -7.28 3.30
CA ALA A 167 9.48 -7.82 1.99
C ALA A 167 10.17 -7.08 0.82
N SER A 168 10.51 -5.80 0.98
CA SER A 168 11.28 -5.04 -0.02
C SER A 168 12.78 -5.37 0.00
N GLY A 169 13.22 -6.29 0.84
CA GLY A 169 14.63 -6.64 1.05
C GLY A 169 15.43 -5.62 1.88
N LEU A 170 14.78 -4.57 2.40
CA LEU A 170 15.45 -3.52 3.17
C LEU A 170 15.43 -3.83 4.66
N LEU A 171 16.42 -3.34 5.40
CA LEU A 171 16.45 -3.43 6.86
C LEU A 171 15.56 -2.35 7.49
N ARG A 172 14.80 -2.73 8.52
CA ARG A 172 13.99 -1.82 9.35
C ARG A 172 14.08 -2.19 10.83
N PRO A 173 14.12 -1.21 11.75
CA PRO A 173 14.19 -1.49 13.18
C PRO A 173 12.86 -2.03 13.69
N ILE A 174 12.94 -3.06 14.54
CA ILE A 174 11.84 -3.49 15.40
C ILE A 174 11.67 -2.42 16.48
N THR A 175 10.52 -1.74 16.52
CA THR A 175 10.26 -0.65 17.47
C THR A 175 9.53 -1.10 18.72
N TRP A 176 8.84 -2.25 18.65
CA TRP A 176 8.04 -2.80 19.71
C TRP A 176 7.91 -4.32 19.55
N ILE A 177 7.80 -5.04 20.67
CA ILE A 177 7.56 -6.49 20.71
C ILE A 177 6.46 -6.74 21.74
N GLY A 178 5.37 -7.36 21.29
CA GLY A 178 4.32 -7.88 22.16
C GLY A 178 4.67 -9.24 22.72
N ASN A 179 4.20 -9.55 23.93
CA ASN A 179 4.26 -10.88 24.51
C ASN A 179 2.84 -11.36 24.85
N ARG A 180 2.63 -12.68 24.84
CA ARG A 180 1.39 -13.34 25.26
C ARG A 180 1.72 -14.59 26.06
#